data_AF-A0A7W1JH48-F1
#
_entry.id   AF-A0A7W1JH48-F1
#
_cell.length_a   1.000
_cell.length_b   1.000
_cell.length_c   1.000
_cell.angle_alpha   90.00
_cell.angle_beta   90.00
_cell.angle_gamma   90.00
#
_symmetry.space_group_name_H-M   'P 1'
#
loop_
_entity.id
_entity.type
_entity.pdbx_description
1 polymer ?
#
loop_
_entity_poly.entity_id
_entity_poly.type
_entity_poly.pdbx_seq_one_letter_code
_entity_poly.pdbx_strand_id
1 'polypeptide(L)' 'DATFLYPNCGTEAIETAMKILNKEQPPKKITPPTARITKENAAQFVNQ' A
#
# COMPACT_ATOMS: atom_id res chain seq x y z
N ASP A 1 11.63 -13.14 15.72
CA ASP A 1 10.85 -11.89 15.60
C ASP A 1 10.43 -11.68 14.16
N ALA A 2 9.20 -11.21 13.95
CA ALA A 2 8.62 -10.93 12.65
C ALA A 2 7.77 -9.66 12.74
N THR A 3 7.72 -8.88 11.66
CA THR A 3 6.87 -7.70 11.53
C THR A 3 6.05 -7.79 10.24
N PHE A 4 4.98 -7.00 10.12
CA PHE A 4 4.13 -7.00 8.93
C PHE A 4 4.29 -5.66 8.20
N LEU A 5 4.38 -5.73 6.87
CA LEU A 5 4.39 -4.56 6.02
C LEU A 5 3.05 -3.84 6.11
N TYR A 6 3.09 -2.59 6.54
CA TYR A 6 1.97 -1.65 6.48
C TYR A 6 2.31 -0.55 5.47
N PRO A 7 1.83 -0.65 4.21
CA PRO A 7 2.20 0.29 3.17
C PRO A 7 1.60 1.68 3.41
N ASN A 8 2.35 2.74 3.09
CA ASN A 8 1.94 4.14 3.25
C ASN A 8 0.76 4.53 2.32
N CYS A 9 0.62 3.85 1.17
CA CYS A 9 -0.49 4.03 0.21
C CYS A 9 -0.74 5.48 -0.27
N GLY A 10 0.27 6.36 -0.21
CA GLY A 10 0.10 7.79 -0.48
C GLY A 10 -0.25 8.09 -1.93
N THR A 11 0.37 7.39 -2.87
CA THR A 11 0.10 7.57 -4.31
C THR A 11 -1.33 7.14 -4.66
N GLU A 12 -1.76 5.96 -4.21
CA GLU A 12 -3.10 5.43 -4.46
C GLU A 12 -4.19 6.31 -3.83
N ALA A 13 -3.89 6.93 -2.68
CA ALA A 13 -4.81 7.86 -2.02
C ALA A 13 -5.03 9.13 -2.87
N ILE A 14 -3.95 9.72 -3.40
CA ILE A 14 -4.04 10.90 -4.27
C ILE A 14 -4.76 10.56 -5.58
N GLU A 15 -4.42 9.44 -6.22
CA GLU A 15 -5.10 9.01 -7.44
C GLU A 15 -6.59 8.81 -7.22
N THR A 16 -6.98 8.18 -6.11
CA THR A 16 -8.39 7.99 -5.75
C THR A 16 -9.08 9.32 -5.51
N ALA A 17 -8.42 10.27 -4.82
CA ALA A 17 -8.96 11.61 -4.61
C ALA A 17 -9.19 12.35 -5.93
N MET A 18 -8.24 12.27 -6.87
CA MET A 18 -8.37 12.87 -8.20
C MET A 18 -9.53 12.27 -8.99
N LYS A 19 -9.73 10.95 -8.94
CA LYS A 19 -10.87 10.27 -9.58
C LYS A 19 -12.20 10.79 -9.04
N ILE A 20 -12.31 10.95 -7.72
CA ILE A 20 -13.52 11.51 -7.09
C ILE A 20 -13.77 12.94 -7.57
N LEU A 21 -12.74 13.78 -7.60
CA LEU A 21 -12.84 15.18 -8.06
C LEU A 21 -13.24 15.27 -9.54
N ASN A 22 -12.80 14.33 -10.36
CA ASN A 22 -13.13 14.24 -11.78
C ASN A 22 -14.49 13.57 -12.08
N LYS A 23 -15.31 13.30 -11.04
CA LYS A 23 -16.61 12.60 -11.15
C LYS A 23 -16.51 11.17 -11.68
N GLU A 24 -15.34 10.55 -11.59
CA GLU A 24 -15.17 9.11 -11.79
C GLU A 24 -15.62 8.36 -10.52
N GLN A 25 -15.95 7.08 -10.66
CA GLN A 25 -16.35 6.23 -9.54
C GLN A 25 -15.25 5.22 -9.20
N PRO A 26 -14.28 5.57 -8.33
CA PRO A 26 -13.30 4.60 -7.87
C PRO A 26 -13.93 3.52 -6.99
N PRO A 27 -13.27 2.37 -6.80
CA PRO A 27 -13.76 1.32 -5.91
C PRO A 27 -13.93 1.86 -4.49
N LYS A 28 -15.09 1.57 -3.88
CA LYS A 28 -15.42 2.00 -2.50
C LYS A 28 -14.50 1.39 -1.44
N LYS A 29 -13.82 0.29 -1.76
CA LYS A 29 -12.88 -0.40 -0.88
C LYS A 29 -11.66 -0.84 -1.69
N ILE A 30 -10.50 -0.43 -1.21
CA ILE A 30 -9.19 -0.84 -1.73
C ILE A 30 -8.48 -1.56 -0.58
N THR A 31 -8.01 -2.79 -0.82
CA THR A 31 -7.27 -3.57 0.17
C THR A 31 -5.79 -3.57 -0.22
N PRO A 32 -4.93 -2.82 0.49
CA PRO A 32 -3.52 -2.78 0.16
C PRO A 32 -2.82 -4.11 0.51
N PRO A 33 -1.74 -4.46 -0.22
CA PRO A 33 -1.00 -5.68 0.06
C PRO A 33 -0.25 -5.58 1.39
N THR A 34 -0.16 -6.71 2.10
CA THR A 34 0.67 -6.84 3.30
C THR A 34 1.58 -8.05 3.13
N ALA A 35 2.77 -7.99 3.74
CA ALA A 35 3.77 -9.04 3.68
C ALA A 35 4.33 -9.28 5.08
N ARG A 36 4.55 -10.55 5.43
CA ARG A 36 5.24 -10.92 6.66
C ARG A 36 6.75 -10.79 6.45
N ILE A 37 7.38 -9.91 7.21
CA ILE A 37 8.82 -9.69 7.19
C ILE A 37 9.45 -10.45 8.36
N THR A 38 10.41 -11.33 8.04
CA THR A 38 11.20 -12.14 8.97
C THR A 38 12.70 -11.88 8.72
N LYS A 39 13.59 -12.43 9.56
CA LYS A 39 15.04 -12.21 9.42
C LYS A 39 15.57 -12.67 8.05
N GLU A 40 14.94 -13.67 7.46
CA GLU A 40 15.35 -14.30 6.21
C GLU A 40 14.98 -13.48 4.96
N ASN A 41 13.90 -12.67 5.01
CA ASN A 41 13.44 -11.87 3.87
C ASN A 41 13.62 -10.36 4.08
N ALA A 42 14.03 -9.91 5.26
CA ALA A 42 14.20 -8.49 5.59
C ALA A 42 15.11 -7.73 4.61
N ALA A 43 16.16 -8.37 4.09
CA ALA A 43 17.08 -7.76 3.11
C ALA A 43 16.39 -7.28 1.83
N GLN A 44 15.24 -7.87 1.47
CA GLN A 44 14.47 -7.50 0.28
C GLN A 44 13.66 -6.21 0.47
N PHE A 45 13.41 -5.80 1.72
CA PHE A 45 12.56 -4.65 2.06
C PHE A 45 13.35 -3.39 2.46
N VAL A 46 14.67 -3.50 2.68
CA VAL A 46 15.52 -2.37 3.11
C VAL A 46 16.01 -1.52 1.92
N ASN A 47 16.03 -2.09 0.70
CA ASN A 47 16.52 -1.43 -0.52
C ASN A 47 15.38 -0.98 -1.46
N GLN A 48 14.15 -0.85 -0.95
CA GLN A 48 13.00 -0.33 -1.71
C GLN A 48 12.84 1.18 -1.53
#